data_AF-A0A951BTI0-F1
#
_entry.id   AF-A0A951BTI0-F1
#
_cell.length_a   1.000
_cell.length_b   1.000
_cell.length_c   1.000
_cell.angle_alpha   90.00
_cell.angle_beta   90.00
_cell.angle_gamma   90.00
#
_symmetry.space_group_name_H-M   'P 1'
#
loop_
_entity.id
_entity.type
_entity.pdbx_description
1 polymer ?
#
loop_
_entity_poly.entity_id
_entity_poly.type
_entity_poly.pdbx_seq_one_letter_code
_entity_poly.pdbx_strand_id
1 'polypeptide(L)'
;MRATVRSRRLGARLGHYRAARGLSGAQLAAELSIGQPQWSRMETGKAKITPAALHHLVQVLGIPETDARKLDELRRRSAEPGWWQDYGDILSEPVEMLIELEVEASWIRSYEGHVIPGLLQIRDYAERIITASSPHMRVADI
;
A
#
# COMPACT_ATOMS: atom_id res chain seq x y z
N MET A 1 1.57 -3.22 -13.78
CA MET A 1 2.08 -3.01 -12.40
C MET A 1 0.96 -2.44 -11.54
N ARG A 2 0.56 -3.18 -10.50
CA ARG A 2 -0.48 -2.77 -9.55
C ARG A 2 0.12 -1.85 -8.48
N ALA A 3 -0.62 -0.82 -8.10
CA ALA A 3 -0.17 0.14 -7.10
C ALA A 3 -0.35 -0.41 -5.69
N THR A 4 0.75 -0.67 -4.99
CA THR A 4 0.74 -1.08 -3.57
C THR A 4 0.33 0.09 -2.67
N VAL A 5 -0.18 -0.19 -1.48
CA VAL A 5 -0.50 0.81 -0.44
C VAL A 5 0.71 1.71 -0.17
N ARG A 6 1.92 1.12 -0.08
CA ARG A 6 3.18 1.84 0.07
C ARG A 6 3.45 2.81 -1.08
N SER A 7 3.27 2.37 -2.33
CA SER A 7 3.47 3.20 -3.52
C SER A 7 2.45 4.33 -3.60
N ARG A 8 1.18 4.07 -3.25
CA ARG A 8 0.13 5.09 -3.18
C ARG A 8 0.43 6.13 -2.10
N ARG A 9 0.90 5.69 -0.93
CA ARG A 9 1.30 6.58 0.17
C ARG A 9 2.48 7.46 -0.23
N LEU A 10 3.50 6.90 -0.89
CA LEU A 10 4.63 7.66 -1.43
C LEU A 10 4.16 8.72 -2.45
N GLY A 11 3.37 8.30 -3.44
CA GLY A 11 2.82 9.19 -4.46
C GLY A 11 1.96 10.32 -3.88
N ALA A 12 1.07 10.00 -2.94
CA ALA A 12 0.23 10.98 -2.25
C ALA A 12 1.06 12.01 -1.45
N ARG A 13 2.15 11.57 -0.82
CA ARG A 13 3.05 12.46 -0.06
C ARG A 13 3.80 13.40 -0.99
N LEU A 14 4.28 12.91 -2.13
CA LEU A 14 4.87 13.76 -3.17
C LEU A 14 3.84 14.73 -3.76
N GLY A 15 2.60 14.28 -3.98
CA GLY A 15 1.48 15.12 -4.38
C GLY A 15 1.17 16.23 -3.38
N HIS A 16 1.31 15.96 -2.08
CA HIS A 16 1.18 16.98 -1.03
C HIS A 16 2.25 18.07 -1.13
N TYR A 17 3.53 17.70 -1.31
CA TYR A 17 4.61 18.70 -1.52
C TYR A 17 4.42 19.49 -2.81
N ARG A 18 3.98 18.83 -3.90
CA ARG A 18 3.62 19.51 -5.16
C ARG A 18 2.53 20.55 -4.92
N ALA A 19 1.45 20.17 -4.24
CA ALA A 19 0.34 21.05 -3.93
C ALA A 19 0.75 22.21 -3.01
N ALA A 20 1.63 21.96 -2.02
CA ALA A 20 2.16 23.00 -1.14
C ALA A 20 2.99 24.06 -1.89
N ARG A 21 3.57 23.71 -3.04
CA ARG A 21 4.23 24.65 -3.96
C ARG A 21 3.30 25.31 -4.97
N GLY A 22 2.00 25.01 -4.95
CA GLY A 22 1.04 25.55 -5.91
C GLY A 22 1.22 25.03 -7.35
N LEU A 23 2.00 23.98 -7.56
CA LEU A 23 2.28 23.43 -8.88
C LEU A 23 1.16 22.47 -9.32
N SER A 24 0.68 22.62 -10.55
CA SER A 24 -0.12 21.58 -11.21
C SER A 24 0.74 20.36 -11.56
N GLY A 25 0.10 19.20 -11.77
CA GLY A 25 0.81 18.01 -12.23
C GLY A 25 1.52 18.19 -13.57
N ALA A 26 0.97 19.03 -14.46
CA ALA A 26 1.60 19.35 -15.74
C ALA A 26 2.84 20.24 -15.57
N GLN A 27 2.77 21.25 -14.70
CA GLN A 27 3.92 22.12 -14.40
C GLN A 27 5.06 21.33 -13.77
N LEU A 28 4.77 20.50 -12.77
CA LEU A 28 5.81 19.67 -12.16
C LEU A 28 6.42 18.68 -13.16
N ALA A 29 5.60 18.06 -14.02
CA ALA A 29 6.10 17.17 -15.06
C ALA A 29 7.06 17.90 -16.02
N ALA A 30 6.74 19.13 -16.40
CA ALA A 30 7.61 19.96 -17.23
C ALA A 30 8.93 20.31 -16.53
N GLU A 31 8.90 20.71 -15.25
CA GLU A 31 10.12 20.98 -14.45
C GLU A 31 11.01 19.74 -14.29
N LEU A 32 10.39 18.56 -14.18
CA LEU A 32 11.09 17.28 -14.09
C LEU A 32 11.53 16.74 -15.46
N SER A 33 11.18 17.41 -16.57
CA SER A 33 11.41 16.92 -17.94
C SER A 33 10.83 15.52 -18.20
N ILE A 34 9.67 15.22 -17.61
CA ILE A 34 8.92 13.97 -17.80
C ILE A 34 7.53 14.25 -18.37
N GLY A 35 6.88 13.21 -18.93
CA GLY A 35 5.50 13.34 -19.38
C GLY A 35 4.51 13.49 -18.21
N GLN A 36 3.47 14.31 -18.36
CA GLN A 36 2.37 14.40 -17.38
C GLN A 36 1.73 13.03 -17.06
N PRO A 37 1.54 12.10 -18.03
CA PRO A 37 1.05 10.77 -17.73
C PRO A 37 2.01 9.98 -16.81
N GLN A 38 3.33 10.17 -16.96
CA GLN A 38 4.32 9.54 -16.10
C GLN A 38 4.22 10.08 -14.68
N TRP A 39 4.15 11.41 -14.51
CA TRP A 39 3.91 12.02 -13.19
C TRP A 39 2.62 11.51 -12.55
N SER A 40 1.50 11.51 -13.29
CA SER A 40 0.20 11.03 -12.79
C SER A 40 0.27 9.58 -12.29
N ARG A 41 1.00 8.71 -12.99
CA ARG A 41 1.22 7.33 -12.55
C ARG A 41 2.10 7.25 -11.29
N MET A 42 3.11 8.10 -11.17
CA MET A 42 3.95 8.17 -9.96
C MET A 42 3.13 8.66 -8.76
N GLU A 43 2.34 9.71 -8.94
CA GLU A 43 1.47 10.30 -7.91
C GLU A 43 0.38 9.34 -7.44
N THR A 44 -0.17 8.52 -8.35
CA THR A 44 -1.16 7.47 -8.01
C THR A 44 -0.53 6.14 -7.56
N GLY A 45 0.81 6.07 -7.44
CA GLY A 45 1.54 4.86 -7.05
C GLY A 45 1.52 3.73 -8.08
N LYS A 46 1.07 4.00 -9.31
CA LYS A 46 0.99 3.05 -10.45
C LYS A 46 2.30 2.96 -11.26
N ALA A 47 3.32 3.71 -10.86
CA ALA A 47 4.67 3.65 -11.39
C ALA A 47 5.69 3.63 -10.24
N LYS A 48 6.71 2.77 -10.35
CA LYS A 48 7.85 2.76 -9.44
C LYS A 48 8.63 4.08 -9.58
N ILE A 49 9.01 4.64 -8.44
CA ILE A 49 9.87 5.82 -8.38
C ILE A 49 11.30 5.32 -8.14
N THR A 50 12.20 5.62 -9.07
CA THR A 50 13.62 5.26 -8.94
C THR A 50 14.31 6.15 -7.91
N PRO A 51 15.44 5.73 -7.31
CA PRO A 51 16.20 6.58 -6.41
C PRO A 51 16.61 7.91 -7.05
N ALA A 52 17.06 7.88 -8.31
CA ALA A 52 17.41 9.08 -9.06
C ALA A 52 16.22 10.02 -9.28
N ALA A 53 15.04 9.47 -9.64
CA ALA A 53 13.83 10.27 -9.80
C ALA A 53 13.37 10.88 -8.47
N LEU A 54 13.47 10.14 -7.36
CA LEU A 54 13.14 10.64 -6.03
C LEU A 54 14.09 11.77 -5.61
N HIS A 55 15.39 11.61 -5.84
CA HIS A 55 16.37 12.65 -5.54
C HIS A 55 16.06 13.94 -6.33
N HIS A 56 15.77 13.83 -7.63
CA HIS A 56 15.39 14.98 -8.45
C HIS A 56 14.10 15.63 -7.96
N LEU A 57 13.08 14.84 -7.59
CA LEU A 57 11.84 15.32 -7.00
C LEU A 57 12.05 16.09 -5.70
N VAL A 58 12.91 15.58 -4.80
CA VAL A 58 13.25 16.23 -3.53
C VAL A 58 13.87 17.60 -3.77
N GLN A 59 14.77 17.73 -4.76
CA GLN A 59 15.38 19.00 -5.12
C GLN A 59 14.35 19.98 -5.72
N VAL A 60 13.59 19.53 -6.73
CA VAL A 60 12.59 20.36 -7.43
C VAL A 60 11.44 20.79 -6.51
N LEU A 61 11.06 19.95 -5.56
CA LEU A 61 10.01 20.26 -4.58
C LEU A 61 10.57 20.88 -3.29
N GLY A 62 11.90 21.04 -3.16
CA GLY A 62 12.59 21.57 -1.98
C GLY A 62 12.14 20.90 -0.69
N ILE A 63 12.05 19.57 -0.71
CA ILE A 63 11.61 18.77 0.43
C ILE A 63 12.73 18.78 1.49
N PRO A 64 12.42 19.05 2.77
CA PRO A 64 13.42 19.00 3.83
C PRO A 64 14.09 17.63 3.94
N GLU A 65 15.38 17.60 4.25
CA GLU A 65 16.19 16.37 4.34
C GLU A 65 15.59 15.30 5.27
N THR A 66 14.96 15.72 6.37
CA THR A 66 14.27 14.81 7.29
C THR A 66 13.12 14.06 6.65
N ASP A 67 12.40 14.70 5.72
CA ASP A 67 11.27 14.09 5.02
C ASP A 67 11.73 13.36 3.76
N ALA A 68 12.77 13.85 3.07
CA ALA A 68 13.42 13.15 1.97
C ALA A 68 13.86 11.74 2.40
N ARG A 69 14.49 11.60 3.59
CA ARG A 69 14.85 10.29 4.16
C ARG A 69 13.64 9.39 4.41
N LYS A 70 12.53 9.93 4.90
CA LYS A 70 11.28 9.16 5.10
C LYS A 70 10.66 8.71 3.77
N LEU A 71 10.76 9.55 2.73
CA LEU A 71 10.27 9.24 1.38
C LEU A 71 11.13 8.15 0.74
N ASP A 72 12.45 8.20 0.90
CA ASP A 72 13.33 7.14 0.39
C ASP A 72 13.09 5.81 1.11
N GLU A 73 12.83 5.85 2.42
CA GLU A 73 12.46 4.65 3.16
C GLU A 73 11.13 4.06 2.66
N LEU A 74 10.11 4.90 2.41
CA LEU A 74 8.86 4.47 1.79
C LEU A 74 9.08 3.88 0.40
N ARG A 75 9.97 4.49 -0.41
CA ARG A 75 10.33 4.00 -1.74
C ARG A 75 11.00 2.62 -1.64
N ARG A 76 11.97 2.44 -0.74
CA ARG A 76 12.66 1.16 -0.51
C ARG A 76 11.66 0.08 -0.14
N ARG A 77 10.84 0.33 0.88
CA ARG A 77 9.80 -0.61 1.33
C ARG A 77 8.76 -0.89 0.24
N SER A 78 8.41 0.08 -0.60
CA SER A 78 7.45 -0.15 -1.70
C SER A 78 7.97 -1.10 -2.78
N ALA A 79 9.29 -1.29 -2.87
CA ALA A 79 9.93 -2.18 -3.82
C ALA A 79 10.13 -3.60 -3.28
N GLU A 80 9.97 -3.82 -1.96
CA GLU A 80 10.08 -5.13 -1.34
C GLU A 80 8.82 -5.98 -1.62
N PRO A 81 8.97 -7.16 -2.25
CA PRO A 81 7.85 -8.07 -2.43
C PRO A 81 7.39 -8.60 -1.06
N GLY A 82 6.09 -8.51 -0.80
CA GLY A 82 5.48 -9.16 0.35
C GLY A 82 5.26 -10.65 0.08
N TRP A 83 5.25 -11.48 1.14
CA TRP A 83 5.03 -12.93 1.04
C TRP A 83 3.71 -13.31 0.34
N TRP A 84 2.70 -12.45 0.41
CA TRP A 84 1.39 -12.66 -0.23
C TRP A 84 1.44 -12.54 -1.76
N GLN A 85 2.50 -11.95 -2.33
CA GLN A 85 2.65 -11.86 -3.79
C GLN A 85 2.85 -13.24 -4.44
N ASP A 86 3.36 -14.21 -3.69
CA ASP A 86 3.47 -15.61 -4.13
C ASP A 86 2.11 -16.30 -4.24
N TYR A 87 1.06 -15.70 -3.67
CA TYR A 87 -0.31 -16.22 -3.60
C TYR A 87 -1.31 -15.36 -4.38
N GLY A 88 -0.84 -14.49 -5.28
CA GLY A 88 -1.71 -13.55 -6.02
C GLY A 88 -2.69 -14.20 -7.01
N ASP A 89 -2.58 -15.51 -7.24
CA ASP A 89 -3.53 -16.31 -8.02
C ASP A 89 -4.73 -16.80 -7.20
N ILE A 90 -4.56 -16.95 -5.88
CA ILE A 90 -5.60 -17.40 -4.96
C ILE A 90 -6.18 -16.26 -4.11
N LEU A 91 -5.44 -15.18 -3.90
CA LEU A 91 -5.88 -14.03 -3.12
C LEU A 91 -6.71 -13.07 -3.97
N SER A 92 -7.87 -12.67 -3.45
CA SER A 92 -8.67 -11.63 -4.09
C SER A 92 -8.02 -10.25 -3.91
N GLU A 93 -8.32 -9.32 -4.84
CA GLU A 93 -7.79 -7.95 -4.79
C GLU A 93 -7.99 -7.26 -3.43
N PRO A 94 -9.17 -7.34 -2.78
CA PRO A 94 -9.40 -6.73 -1.47
C PRO A 94 -8.56 -7.36 -0.35
N VAL A 95 -8.33 -8.67 -0.39
CA VAL A 95 -7.54 -9.39 0.63
C VAL A 95 -6.07 -9.00 0.54
N GLU A 96 -5.51 -8.93 -0.65
CA GLU A 96 -4.13 -8.44 -0.82
C GLU A 96 -3.97 -6.99 -0.31
N MET A 97 -4.96 -6.14 -0.55
CA MET A 97 -4.94 -4.76 -0.07
C MET A 97 -5.01 -4.70 1.47
N LEU A 98 -5.81 -5.58 2.09
CA LEU A 98 -5.88 -5.70 3.54
C LEU A 98 -4.53 -6.12 4.12
N ILE A 99 -3.89 -7.15 3.57
CA ILE A 99 -2.57 -7.62 4.01
C ILE A 99 -1.53 -6.50 3.87
N GLU A 100 -1.54 -5.76 2.76
CA GLU A 100 -0.65 -4.60 2.58
C GLU A 100 -0.87 -3.50 3.63
N LEU A 101 -2.12 -3.25 4.02
CA LEU A 101 -2.44 -2.29 5.08
C LEU A 101 -1.97 -2.77 6.45
N GLU A 102 -2.20 -4.05 6.77
CA GLU A 102 -1.79 -4.66 8.04
C GLU A 102 -0.26 -4.65 8.23
N VAL A 103 0.50 -4.96 7.18
CA VAL A 103 1.97 -4.97 7.21
C VAL A 103 2.54 -3.56 7.43
N GLU A 104 1.83 -2.51 7.00
CA GLU A 104 2.20 -1.12 7.24
C GLU A 104 1.63 -0.53 8.52
N ALA A 105 0.75 -1.25 9.21
CA ALA A 105 0.08 -0.74 10.38
C ALA A 105 1.06 -0.57 11.55
N SER A 106 1.03 0.59 12.19
CA SER A 106 1.73 0.79 13.47
C SER A 106 0.95 0.17 14.64
N TRP A 107 -0.35 -0.07 14.44
CA TRP A 107 -1.23 -0.72 15.41
C TRP A 107 -2.42 -1.35 14.70
N ILE A 108 -2.88 -2.50 15.20
CA ILE A 108 -4.06 -3.22 14.70
C ILE A 108 -5.11 -3.25 15.81
N ARG A 109 -6.34 -2.86 15.47
CA ARG A 109 -7.54 -2.98 16.33
C ARG A 109 -8.53 -3.88 15.63
N SER A 110 -8.93 -4.94 16.31
CA SER A 110 -10.06 -5.77 15.90
C SER A 110 -11.19 -5.65 16.91
N TYR A 111 -12.42 -5.68 16.41
CA TYR A 111 -13.63 -5.74 17.22
C TYR A 111 -14.55 -6.79 16.59
N GLU A 112 -14.85 -7.83 17.35
CA GLU A 112 -15.77 -8.88 16.95
C GLU A 112 -16.95 -8.89 17.93
N GLY A 113 -18.13 -8.46 17.48
CA GLY A 113 -19.31 -8.31 18.34
C GLY A 113 -20.06 -9.61 18.62
N HIS A 114 -19.90 -10.62 17.75
CA HIS A 114 -20.67 -11.87 17.82
C HIS A 114 -19.79 -13.11 17.93
N VAL A 115 -18.49 -13.00 17.69
CA VAL A 115 -17.55 -14.13 17.69
C VAL A 115 -16.28 -13.77 18.45
N ILE A 116 -15.56 -14.78 18.91
CA ILE A 116 -14.22 -14.58 19.48
C ILE A 116 -13.26 -14.16 18.34
N PRO A 117 -12.36 -13.19 18.53
CA PRO A 117 -11.35 -12.83 17.54
C PRO A 117 -10.56 -14.04 17.04
N GLY A 118 -10.36 -14.14 15.72
CA GLY A 118 -9.76 -15.31 15.06
C GLY A 118 -8.46 -15.81 15.70
N LEU A 119 -7.57 -14.88 16.08
CA LEU A 119 -6.29 -15.19 16.74
C LEU A 119 -6.42 -15.85 18.13
N LEU A 120 -7.61 -15.76 18.74
CA LEU A 120 -7.94 -16.32 20.05
C LEU A 120 -8.86 -17.55 19.95
N GLN A 121 -9.24 -17.94 18.73
CA GLN A 121 -10.07 -19.12 18.53
C GLN A 121 -9.23 -20.39 18.66
N ILE A 122 -9.73 -21.35 19.41
CA ILE A 122 -9.23 -22.73 19.36
C ILE A 122 -9.78 -23.42 18.10
N ARG A 123 -9.08 -24.47 17.64
CA ARG A 123 -9.47 -25.27 16.47
C ARG A 123 -10.97 -25.59 16.46
N ASP A 124 -11.46 -26.20 17.54
CA ASP A 124 -12.86 -26.61 17.63
C ASP A 124 -13.80 -25.43 17.38
N TYR A 125 -13.61 -24.30 18.06
CA TYR A 125 -14.44 -23.12 17.89
C TYR A 125 -14.41 -22.58 16.45
N ALA A 126 -13.21 -22.46 15.86
CA ALA A 126 -13.04 -21.96 14.50
C ALA A 126 -13.79 -22.83 13.47
N GLU A 127 -13.68 -24.16 13.58
CA GLU A 127 -14.38 -25.10 12.71
C GLU A 127 -15.91 -24.92 12.78
N ARG A 128 -16.48 -24.72 13.99
CA ARG A 128 -17.93 -24.51 14.15
C ARG A 128 -18.37 -23.17 13.58
N ILE A 129 -17.58 -22.10 13.73
CA ILE A 129 -17.91 -20.78 13.17
C ILE A 129 -17.85 -20.81 11.63
N ILE A 130 -16.81 -21.41 11.05
CA ILE A 130 -16.65 -21.47 9.58
C ILE A 130 -17.80 -22.27 8.96
N THR A 131 -18.10 -23.45 9.50
CA THR A 131 -19.21 -24.28 8.99
C THR A 131 -20.58 -23.66 9.19
N ALA A 132 -20.83 -22.97 10.32
CA ALA A 132 -22.08 -22.24 10.54
C ALA A 132 -22.26 -21.06 9.55
N SER A 133 -21.17 -20.44 9.11
CA SER A 133 -21.17 -19.28 8.22
C SER A 133 -21.17 -19.66 6.73
N SER A 134 -20.83 -20.90 6.39
CA SER A 134 -20.77 -21.41 5.02
C SER A 134 -21.52 -22.75 4.91
N PRO A 135 -22.81 -22.73 4.53
CA PRO A 135 -23.68 -23.93 4.54
C PRO A 135 -23.19 -25.10 3.65
N HIS A 136 -22.28 -24.82 2.73
CA HIS A 136 -21.70 -25.76 1.76
C HIS A 136 -20.32 -26.28 2.16
N MET A 137 -19.73 -25.77 3.24
CA MET A 137 -18.39 -26.13 3.70
C MET A 137 -18.51 -27.14 4.85
N ARG A 138 -17.92 -28.33 4.72
CA ARG A 138 -17.92 -29.32 5.80
C ARG A 138 -16.64 -29.17 6.61
N VAL A 139 -16.65 -29.63 7.85
CA VAL A 139 -15.43 -29.63 8.71
C VAL A 139 -14.27 -30.38 8.05
N ALA A 140 -14.55 -31.42 7.27
CA ALA A 140 -13.53 -32.17 6.53
C ALA A 140 -12.86 -31.39 5.39
N ASP A 141 -13.44 -30.25 4.99
CA ASP A 141 -12.94 -29.37 3.93
C ASP A 141 -12.16 -28.16 4.51
N ILE A 142 -12.01 -28.09 5.85
CA ILE A 142 -11.28 -27.06 6.64
C ILE A 142 -9.97 -27.66 7.15
#